data_AF-A0A1G1DI55-F1
#
_entry.id   AF-A0A1G1DI55-F1
#
_cell.length_a   1.000
_cell.length_b   1.000
_cell.length_c   1.000
_cell.angle_alpha   90.00
_cell.angle_beta   90.00
_cell.angle_gamma   90.00
#
_symmetry.space_group_name_H-M   'P 1'
#
loop_
_entity.id
_entity.type
_entity.pdbx_description
1 polymer ?
#
loop_
_entity_poly.entity_id
_entity_poly.type
_entity_poly.pdbx_seq_one_letter_code
_entity_poly.pdbx_strand_id
1 'polypeptide(L)'
;MERLVFCLDRLDKNSTIEALVEERGKKEDHMLLAHFNSVMDRGTYYVSSERLRRKIEKFKFHSKKDNIIGLQITDLCAYPLARYLLNPTEPYIPFQIIREKIYSNDKGEYEGWGLKRFP
;
A
#
# COMPACT_ATOMS: atom_id res chain seq x y z
N MET A 1 3.95 -4.14 3.37
CA MET A 1 3.98 -3.32 4.60
C MET A 1 5.33 -2.64 4.84
N GLU A 2 6.47 -3.25 4.50
CA GLU A 2 7.81 -2.64 4.71
C GLU A 2 7.95 -1.25 4.06
N ARG A 3 7.57 -1.11 2.78
CA ARG A 3 7.64 0.16 2.05
C ARG A 3 6.85 1.30 2.70
N LEU A 4 5.70 0.98 3.28
CA LEU A 4 4.89 1.94 4.02
C LEU A 4 5.69 2.51 5.21
N VAL A 5 6.32 1.63 5.99
CA VAL A 5 7.14 2.03 7.14
C VAL A 5 8.30 2.93 6.71
N PHE A 6 9.02 2.55 5.65
CA PHE A 6 10.14 3.36 5.13
C PHE A 6 9.69 4.70 4.56
N CYS A 7 8.53 4.73 3.91
CA CYS A 7 7.92 5.97 3.43
C CYS A 7 7.59 6.90 4.60
N LEU A 8 6.92 6.38 5.64
CA LEU A 8 6.56 7.15 6.83
C LEU A 8 7.81 7.70 7.53
N ASP A 9 8.86 6.91 7.71
CA ASP A 9 10.09 7.40 8.35
C ASP A 9 10.81 8.50 7.58
N ARG A 10 10.63 8.55 6.26
CA ARG A 10 11.16 9.63 5.41
C ARG A 10 10.34 10.91 5.51
N LEU A 11 9.02 10.78 5.67
CA LEU A 11 8.11 11.92 5.85
C LEU A 11 8.22 12.50 7.26
N ASP A 12 8.03 11.66 8.27
CA ASP A 12 8.18 11.97 9.69
C ASP A 12 8.31 10.66 10.49
N LYS A 13 9.39 10.54 11.28
CA LYS A 13 9.66 9.37 12.13
C LYS A 13 8.55 9.08 13.14
N ASN A 14 7.75 10.06 13.54
CA ASN A 14 6.65 9.89 14.47
C ASN A 14 5.29 9.66 13.79
N SER A 15 5.23 9.75 12.45
CA SER A 15 3.98 9.55 11.72
C SER A 15 3.46 8.11 11.84
N THR A 16 2.14 8.02 11.93
CA THR A 16 1.36 6.79 12.01
C THR A 16 0.22 6.82 11.00
N ILE A 17 -0.37 5.66 10.73
CA ILE A 17 -1.49 5.52 9.79
C ILE A 17 -2.60 4.62 10.34
N GLU A 18 -3.80 4.84 9.82
CA GLU A 18 -4.89 3.87 9.84
C GLU A 18 -5.00 3.19 8.46
N ALA A 19 -5.01 1.87 8.43
CA ALA A 19 -5.24 1.08 7.23
C ALA A 19 -6.74 0.83 7.06
N LEU A 20 -7.33 1.41 6.02
CA LEU A 20 -8.72 1.20 5.64
C LEU A 20 -8.77 0.26 4.43
N VAL A 21 -9.61 -0.77 4.51
CA VAL A 21 -9.72 -1.80 3.49
C VAL A 21 -11.18 -2.00 3.11
N GLU A 22 -11.48 -2.03 1.82
CA GLU A 22 -12.82 -2.38 1.33
C GLU A 22 -13.07 -3.90 1.49
N GLU A 23 -14.22 -4.26 2.05
CA GLU A 23 -14.68 -5.64 2.15
C GLU A 23 -14.88 -6.28 0.77
N ARG A 24 -14.45 -7.53 0.62
CA ARG A 24 -14.63 -8.32 -0.61
C ARG A 24 -15.52 -9.54 -0.41
N GLY A 25 -15.57 -10.08 0.81
CA GLY A 25 -16.30 -11.29 1.12
C GLY A 25 -15.73 -11.97 2.36
N LYS A 26 -16.58 -12.67 3.12
CA LYS A 26 -16.21 -13.23 4.44
C LYS A 26 -14.92 -14.05 4.41
N LYS A 27 -14.68 -14.81 3.35
CA LYS A 27 -13.49 -15.67 3.22
C LYS A 27 -12.25 -14.83 2.93
N GLU A 28 -12.34 -13.94 1.95
CA GLU A 28 -11.27 -13.04 1.53
C GLU A 28 -10.85 -12.10 2.66
N ASP A 29 -11.83 -11.51 3.36
CA ASP A 29 -11.62 -10.59 4.48
C ASP A 29 -10.95 -11.33 5.65
N HIS A 30 -11.38 -12.56 5.95
CA HIS A 30 -10.76 -13.40 6.98
C HIS A 30 -9.32 -13.76 6.63
N MET A 31 -9.06 -14.18 5.39
CA MET A 31 -7.71 -14.51 4.93
C MET A 31 -6.78 -13.30 4.99
N LEU A 32 -7.26 -12.12 4.57
CA LEU A 32 -6.49 -10.89 4.62
C LEU A 32 -6.17 -10.48 6.06
N LEU A 33 -7.17 -10.54 6.96
CA LEU A 33 -6.96 -10.21 8.37
C LEU A 33 -5.97 -11.18 9.04
N ALA A 34 -6.09 -12.48 8.77
CA ALA A 34 -5.16 -13.47 9.29
C ALA A 34 -3.73 -13.23 8.81
N HIS A 35 -3.55 -12.91 7.53
CA HIS A 35 -2.25 -12.55 6.98
C HIS A 35 -1.69 -11.27 7.60
N PHE A 36 -2.51 -10.21 7.69
CA PHE A 36 -2.14 -8.95 8.32
C PHE A 36 -1.66 -9.17 9.77
N ASN A 37 -2.44 -9.89 10.58
CA ASN A 37 -2.09 -10.18 11.97
C ASN A 37 -0.78 -10.97 12.08
N SER A 38 -0.59 -12.00 11.24
CA SER A 38 0.65 -12.77 11.19
C SER A 38 1.88 -11.89 10.94
N VAL A 39 1.78 -10.92 10.03
CA VAL A 39 2.87 -9.97 9.74
C VAL A 39 3.05 -8.98 10.90
N MET A 40 1.98 -8.50 11.53
CA MET A 40 2.06 -7.61 12.71
C MET A 40 2.66 -8.31 13.94
N ASP A 41 2.49 -9.63 14.06
CA ASP A 41 3.04 -10.44 15.14
C ASP A 41 4.51 -10.78 14.93
N ARG A 42 4.87 -11.23 13.74
CA ARG A 42 6.22 -11.73 13.43
C ARG A 42 7.16 -10.64 12.96
N GLY A 43 6.63 -9.57 12.38
CA GLY A 43 7.41 -8.66 11.57
C GLY A 43 7.74 -9.24 10.21
N THR A 44 8.77 -8.68 9.61
CA THR A 44 9.32 -9.04 8.29
C THR A 44 10.84 -9.11 8.40
N TYR A 45 11.50 -9.49 7.31
CA TYR A 45 12.97 -9.53 7.29
C TYR A 45 13.59 -8.15 7.59
N TYR A 46 12.98 -7.06 7.10
CA TYR A 46 13.53 -5.71 7.24
C TYR A 46 12.88 -4.86 8.33
N VAL A 47 11.68 -5.22 8.79
CA VAL A 47 10.92 -4.44 9.77
C VAL A 47 10.41 -5.34 10.89
N SER A 48 10.86 -5.08 12.11
CA SER A 48 10.40 -5.75 13.34
C SER A 48 8.89 -5.55 13.57
N SER A 49 8.25 -6.50 14.25
CA SER A 49 6.85 -6.40 14.69
C SER A 49 6.57 -5.16 15.54
N GLU A 50 7.46 -4.79 16.46
CA GLU A 50 7.31 -3.59 17.30
C GLU A 50 7.20 -2.32 16.44
N ARG A 51 8.11 -2.15 15.47
CA ARG A 51 8.10 -1.02 14.55
C ARG A 51 6.85 -0.99 13.68
N LEU A 52 6.33 -2.14 13.24
CA LEU A 52 5.05 -2.20 12.52
C LEU A 52 3.89 -1.71 13.40
N ARG A 53 3.77 -2.21 14.64
CA ARG A 53 2.71 -1.81 15.58
C ARG A 53 2.79 -0.33 15.95
N ARG A 54 3.99 0.23 16.00
CA ARG A 54 4.18 1.67 16.23
C ARG A 54 3.69 2.53 15.07
N LYS A 55 3.75 2.02 13.84
CA LYS A 55 3.40 2.76 12.61
C LYS A 55 1.95 2.60 12.18
N ILE A 56 1.36 1.44 12.43
CA ILE A 56 -0.01 1.11 12.00
C ILE A 56 -0.90 1.02 13.24
N GLU A 57 -1.71 2.05 13.47
CA GLU A 57 -2.54 2.14 14.68
C GLU A 57 -3.82 1.31 14.57
N LYS A 58 -4.43 1.31 13.37
CA LYS A 58 -5.70 0.63 13.14
C LYS A 58 -5.70 -0.06 11.78
N PHE A 59 -6.41 -1.17 11.72
CA PHE A 59 -6.73 -1.90 10.50
C PHE A 59 -8.24 -2.16 10.50
N LYS A 60 -8.97 -1.60 9.55
CA LYS A 60 -10.43 -1.61 9.53
C LYS A 60 -10.95 -2.02 8.16
N PHE A 61 -11.95 -2.91 8.19
CA PHE A 61 -12.77 -3.19 7.03
C PHE A 61 -13.91 -2.17 6.94
N HIS A 62 -14.24 -1.79 5.71
CA HIS A 62 -15.32 -0.91 5.37
C HIS A 62 -16.19 -1.55 4.30
N SER A 63 -17.50 -1.44 4.48
CA SER A 63 -18.44 -1.96 3.51
C SER A 63 -18.42 -1.07 2.27
N LYS A 64 -18.69 -1.64 1.09
CA LYS A 64 -18.84 -0.84 -0.14
C LYS A 64 -19.92 0.24 -0.03
N LYS A 65 -20.91 0.05 0.85
CA LYS A 65 -22.00 1.01 1.09
C LYS A 65 -21.54 2.24 1.87
N ASP A 66 -20.41 2.15 2.57
CA ASP A 66 -19.87 3.25 3.37
C ASP A 66 -19.35 4.41 2.50
N ASN A 67 -19.13 4.16 1.20
CA ASN A 67 -18.73 5.16 0.20
C ASN A 67 -17.55 6.05 0.64
N ILE A 68 -16.50 5.39 1.18
CA ILE A 68 -15.30 6.07 1.67
C ILE A 68 -14.49 6.62 0.49
N ILE A 69 -14.43 7.95 0.37
CA ILE A 69 -13.74 8.67 -0.72
C ILE A 69 -12.28 8.21 -0.87
N GLY A 70 -11.57 7.98 0.25
CA GLY A 70 -10.19 7.52 0.23
C GLY A 70 -9.99 6.17 -0.48
N LEU A 71 -10.95 5.26 -0.38
CA LEU A 71 -10.90 3.98 -1.10
C LEU A 71 -11.07 4.22 -2.61
N GLN A 72 -11.96 5.12 -3.02
CA GLN A 72 -12.15 5.48 -4.43
C GLN A 72 -10.93 6.17 -5.03
N ILE A 73 -10.26 7.05 -4.27
CA ILE A 73 -8.97 7.64 -4.68
C ILE A 73 -7.91 6.55 -4.87
N THR A 74 -7.90 5.54 -3.99
CA THR A 74 -6.96 4.41 -4.10
C THR A 74 -7.18 3.64 -5.40
N ASP A 75 -8.43 3.39 -5.79
CA ASP A 75 -8.76 2.74 -7.06
C ASP A 75 -8.32 3.57 -8.29
N LEU A 76 -8.48 4.90 -8.23
CA LEU A 76 -7.98 5.82 -9.26
C LEU A 76 -6.46 5.79 -9.41
N CYS A 77 -5.72 5.40 -8.37
CA CYS A 77 -4.27 5.19 -8.43
C CYS A 77 -3.90 3.76 -8.86
N ALA A 78 -4.64 2.75 -8.42
CA ALA A 78 -4.32 1.35 -8.67
C ALA A 78 -4.50 0.99 -10.16
N TYR A 79 -5.59 1.42 -10.79
CA TYR A 79 -5.89 1.06 -12.17
C TYR A 79 -4.82 1.57 -13.17
N PRO A 80 -4.38 2.84 -13.11
CA PRO A 80 -3.34 3.31 -14.01
C PRO A 80 -2.00 2.60 -13.87
N LEU A 81 -1.64 2.23 -12.64
CA LEU A 81 -0.44 1.43 -12.38
C LEU A 81 -0.56 0.05 -13.04
N ALA A 82 -1.69 -0.63 -12.84
CA ALA A 82 -1.94 -1.96 -13.42
C ALA A 82 -1.95 -1.93 -14.95
N ARG A 83 -2.65 -0.96 -15.56
CA ARG A 83 -2.69 -0.78 -17.03
C ARG A 83 -1.29 -0.56 -17.59
N TYR A 84 -0.48 0.29 -16.96
CA TYR A 84 0.90 0.54 -17.40
C TYR A 84 1.76 -0.72 -17.32
N LEU A 85 1.64 -1.50 -16.24
CA LEU A 85 2.37 -2.75 -16.09
C LEU A 85 2.02 -3.79 -17.15
N LEU A 86 0.74 -3.87 -17.54
CA LEU A 86 0.26 -4.81 -18.56
C LEU A 86 0.62 -4.36 -19.99
N ASN A 87 0.58 -3.05 -20.27
CA ASN A 87 0.83 -2.48 -21.59
C ASN A 87 1.81 -1.28 -21.51
N PRO A 88 3.10 -1.54 -21.28
CA PRO A 88 4.09 -0.50 -20.98
C PRO A 88 4.51 0.35 -22.19
N THR A 89 4.31 -0.14 -23.41
CA THR A 89 4.68 0.55 -24.65
C THR A 89 3.71 1.66 -25.03
N GLU A 90 2.49 1.60 -24.52
CA GLU A 90 1.42 2.54 -24.84
C GLU A 90 1.48 3.75 -23.88
N PRO A 91 1.59 5.00 -24.39
CA PRO A 91 1.57 6.17 -23.53
C PRO A 91 0.29 6.25 -22.72
N TYR A 92 0.40 6.61 -21.44
CA TYR A 92 -0.75 6.69 -20.54
C TYR A 92 -0.59 7.79 -19.51
N ILE A 93 -1.25 8.92 -19.77
CA ILE A 93 -1.18 10.14 -18.95
C ILE A 93 -1.55 9.88 -17.48
N PRO A 94 -2.61 9.10 -17.15
CA PRO A 94 -2.93 8.84 -15.75
C PRO A 94 -1.80 8.15 -14.99
N PHE A 95 -1.06 7.25 -15.65
CA PHE A 95 0.13 6.64 -15.05
C PHE A 95 1.24 7.67 -14.81
N GLN A 96 1.48 8.58 -15.76
CA GLN A 96 2.50 9.62 -15.60
C GLN A 96 2.25 10.49 -14.36
N ILE A 97 0.98 10.83 -14.09
CA ILE A 97 0.59 11.62 -12.90
C ILE A 97 0.87 10.85 -11.60
N ILE A 98 0.51 9.57 -11.53
CA ILE A 98 0.72 8.79 -10.30
C ILE A 98 2.16 8.35 -10.12
N ARG A 99 2.93 8.22 -11.21
CA ARG A 99 4.34 7.79 -11.20
C ARG A 99 5.17 8.67 -10.28
N GLU A 100 4.95 9.97 -10.32
CA GLU A 100 5.66 10.95 -9.47
C GLU A 100 5.33 10.81 -7.97
N LYS A 101 4.23 10.12 -7.65
CA LYS A 101 3.76 9.88 -6.27
C LYS A 101 4.18 8.52 -5.72
N ILE A 102 4.76 7.65 -6.55
CA ILE A 102 5.25 6.35 -6.12
C ILE A 102 6.49 6.56 -5.25
N TYR A 103 6.52 5.90 -4.08
CA TYR A 103 7.69 5.92 -3.21
C TYR A 103 8.97 5.53 -3.97
N SER A 104 10.01 6.33 -3.84
CA SER A 104 11.28 6.16 -4.52
C SER A 104 12.44 6.32 -3.54
N ASN A 105 13.65 5.93 -3.95
CA ASN A 105 14.86 6.21 -3.18
C ASN A 105 15.32 7.68 -3.32
N ASP A 106 16.52 7.98 -2.81
CA ASP A 106 17.13 9.32 -2.93
C ASP A 106 17.49 9.71 -4.38
N LYS A 107 17.54 8.74 -5.30
CA LYS A 107 17.82 8.95 -6.73
C LYS A 107 16.54 9.05 -7.57
N GLY A 108 15.36 8.94 -6.96
CA GLY A 108 14.08 8.95 -7.68
C GLY A 108 13.72 7.61 -8.35
N GLU A 109 14.44 6.52 -8.03
CA GLU A 109 14.14 5.19 -8.56
C GLU A 109 13.00 4.56 -7.73
N TYR A 110 11.89 4.21 -8.40
CA TYR A 110 10.74 3.58 -7.76
C TYR A 110 10.67 2.06 -7.96
N GLU A 111 11.35 1.51 -8.98
CA GLU A 111 11.45 0.06 -9.21
C GLU A 111 12.25 -0.61 -8.09
N GLY A 112 11.70 -1.67 -7.50
CA GLY A 112 12.26 -2.32 -6.30
C GLY A 112 11.97 -1.57 -5.00
N TRP A 113 11.66 -0.27 -5.07
CA TRP A 113 11.41 0.60 -3.92
C TRP A 113 9.95 0.81 -3.61
N GLY A 114 9.19 1.49 -4.47
CA GLY A 114 7.74 1.69 -4.34
C GLY A 114 6.94 0.69 -5.16
N LEU A 115 7.50 0.25 -6.29
CA LEU A 115 6.94 -0.74 -7.19
C LEU A 115 7.80 -1.99 -7.18
N LYS A 116 7.27 -3.11 -6.68
CA LYS A 116 7.97 -4.39 -6.69
C LYS A 116 7.17 -5.38 -7.52
N ARG A 117 7.82 -5.88 -8.58
CA ARG A 117 7.29 -6.91 -9.46
C ARG A 117 7.84 -8.24 -8.97
N PHE A 118 6.95 -9.19 -8.71
CA PHE A 118 7.31 -10.56 -8.38
C PHE A 118 7.00 -11.42 -9.60
N PRO A 119 7.77 -12.50 -9.86
CA PRO A 119 7.29 -13.57 -10.72
C PRO A 119 6.01 -14.19 -10.16
#